data_AF-A0A2V8CUZ6-F1
#
_entry.id   AF-A0A2V8CUZ6-F1
#
_cell.length_a   1.000
_cell.length_b   1.000
_cell.length_c   1.000
_cell.angle_alpha   90.00
_cell.angle_beta   90.00
_cell.angle_gamma   90.00
#
_symmetry.space_group_name_H-M   'P 1'
#
loop_
_entity.id
_entity.type
_entity.pdbx_description
1 polymer ?
#
loop_
_entity_poly.entity_id
_entity_poly.type
_entity_poly.pdbx_seq_one_letter_code
_entity_poly.pdbx_strand_id
1 'polypeptide(L)'
;MSEAVLVEDLAVRYADFHRGHRSGHFAGIEAYHQTREQCMAMLFEIVANHHGVSTGQVRDALVYRRTSVDLFVLAVFVVFYIAVANAIVRSMFHSVPSDGPWLRSLATAVTACGVGAGGVVLFGLYSATYEMIRIGNTHMSYRGGRSPWNQHQSELLVGGVILFALVAAYRHARDRAESRESQTI
;
A
#
# COMPACT_ATOMS: atom_id res chain seq x y z
N MET A 1 16.55 -8.57 6.38
CA MET A 1 15.79 -9.63 5.69
C MET A 1 15.91 -10.89 6.53
N SER A 2 14.81 -11.59 6.85
CA SER A 2 14.90 -12.85 7.59
C SER A 2 15.35 -13.98 6.67
N GLU A 3 15.99 -15.01 7.23
CA GLU A 3 16.42 -16.18 6.46
C GLU A 3 15.24 -16.90 5.80
N ALA A 4 14.07 -16.94 6.47
CA ALA A 4 12.82 -17.44 5.90
C ALA A 4 12.42 -16.72 4.60
N VAL A 5 12.53 -15.39 4.55
CA VAL A 5 12.22 -14.62 3.33
C VAL A 5 13.24 -14.89 2.22
N LEU A 6 14.51 -15.09 2.59
CA LEU A 6 15.57 -15.45 1.63
C LEU A 6 15.31 -16.83 1.00
N VAL A 7 14.98 -17.84 1.80
CA VAL A 7 14.71 -19.19 1.27
C VAL A 7 13.43 -19.24 0.43
N GLU A 8 12.41 -18.46 0.78
CA GLU A 8 11.25 -18.26 -0.09
C GLU A 8 11.66 -17.64 -1.43
N ASP A 9 12.52 -16.62 -1.42
CA ASP A 9 12.98 -15.97 -2.65
C ASP A 9 13.76 -16.93 -3.56
N LEU A 10 14.63 -17.76 -2.96
CA LEU A 10 15.37 -18.81 -3.67
C LEU A 10 14.44 -19.84 -4.29
N ALA A 11 13.41 -20.29 -3.57
CA ALA A 11 12.44 -21.24 -4.10
C ALA A 11 11.63 -20.67 -5.27
N VAL A 12 11.26 -19.38 -5.22
CA VAL A 12 10.60 -18.69 -6.33
C VAL A 12 11.51 -18.60 -7.55
N ARG A 13 12.77 -18.16 -7.38
CA ARG A 13 13.73 -18.07 -8.49
C ARG A 13 14.03 -19.44 -9.11
N TYR A 14 14.12 -20.48 -8.28
CA TYR A 14 14.28 -21.84 -8.74
C TYR A 14 13.10 -22.28 -9.62
N ALA A 15 11.87 -22.02 -9.17
CA ALA A 15 10.67 -22.32 -9.95
C ALA A 15 10.58 -21.48 -11.23
N ASP A 16 10.94 -20.19 -11.19
CA ASP A 16 10.98 -19.32 -12.37
C ASP A 16 11.96 -19.84 -13.43
N PHE A 17 13.13 -20.30 -13.01
CA PHE A 17 14.15 -20.84 -13.91
C PHE A 17 13.74 -22.19 -14.50
N HIS A 18 13.13 -23.09 -13.72
CA HIS A 18 12.84 -24.46 -14.18
C HIS A 18 11.46 -24.63 -14.80
N ARG A 19 10.46 -23.88 -14.34
CA ARG A 19 9.05 -24.05 -14.72
C ARG A 19 8.32 -22.73 -14.92
N GLY A 20 9.01 -21.59 -14.95
CA GLY A 20 8.38 -20.29 -15.20
C GLY A 20 7.96 -20.13 -16.66
N HIS A 21 7.04 -19.20 -16.94
CA HIS A 21 6.55 -18.96 -18.31
C HIS A 21 7.65 -18.68 -19.34
N ARG A 22 8.79 -18.14 -18.91
CA ARG A 22 9.94 -17.80 -19.75
C ARG A 22 11.08 -18.82 -19.67
N SER A 23 10.91 -19.95 -18.99
CA SER A 23 11.97 -20.95 -18.80
C SER A 23 12.25 -21.82 -20.03
N GLY A 24 11.35 -21.83 -21.01
CA GLY A 24 11.36 -22.84 -22.09
C GLY A 24 10.91 -24.23 -21.64
N HIS A 25 10.63 -24.42 -20.34
CA HIS A 25 10.19 -25.67 -19.72
C HIS A 25 8.86 -25.49 -18.96
N PHE A 26 8.08 -24.48 -19.34
CA PHE A 26 6.77 -24.23 -18.74
C PHE A 26 5.84 -25.43 -19.00
N ALA A 27 5.41 -26.09 -17.92
CA ALA A 27 4.56 -27.28 -17.98
C ALA A 27 3.17 -27.03 -17.34
N GLY A 28 2.74 -25.77 -17.29
CA GLY A 28 1.52 -25.35 -16.60
C GLY A 28 1.78 -24.78 -15.21
N ILE A 29 0.78 -24.05 -14.70
CA ILE A 29 0.86 -23.33 -13.42
C ILE A 29 0.97 -24.28 -12.23
N GLU A 30 0.33 -25.45 -12.30
CA GLU A 30 0.39 -26.46 -11.25
C GLU A 30 1.80 -27.03 -11.08
N ALA A 31 2.47 -27.34 -12.20
CA ALA A 31 3.85 -27.82 -12.18
C ALA A 31 4.82 -26.75 -11.64
N TYR A 32 4.56 -25.47 -11.93
CA TYR A 32 5.31 -24.35 -11.36
C TYR A 32 5.12 -24.28 -9.83
N HIS A 33 3.88 -24.34 -9.34
CA HIS A 33 3.57 -24.33 -7.91
C HIS A 33 4.19 -25.52 -7.19
N GLN A 34 4.06 -26.73 -7.74
CA GLN A 34 4.66 -27.93 -7.18
C GLN A 34 6.18 -27.80 -7.04
N THR A 35 6.86 -27.30 -8.09
CA THR A 35 8.33 -27.11 -8.09
C THR A 35 8.75 -26.11 -7.02
N ARG A 36 8.01 -24.99 -6.87
CA ARG A 36 8.24 -23.99 -5.84
C ARG A 36 8.07 -24.57 -4.43
N GLU A 37 6.95 -25.24 -4.17
CA GLU A 37 6.65 -25.79 -2.85
C GLU A 37 7.63 -26.89 -2.43
N GLN A 38 8.07 -27.75 -3.37
CA GLN A 38 9.09 -28.77 -3.11
C GLN A 38 10.43 -28.15 -2.72
N CYS A 39 10.89 -27.15 -3.48
CA CYS A 39 12.13 -26.44 -3.18
C CYS A 39 12.03 -25.72 -1.82
N MET A 40 10.91 -25.04 -1.58
CA MET A 40 10.68 -24.32 -0.33
C MET A 40 10.63 -25.26 0.87
N ALA A 41 9.96 -26.41 0.77
CA ALA A 41 9.89 -27.41 1.84
C ALA A 41 11.27 -27.93 2.24
N MET A 42 12.11 -28.26 1.24
CA MET A 42 13.49 -28.71 1.47
C MET A 42 14.32 -27.62 2.18
N LEU A 43 14.26 -26.38 1.70
CA LEU A 43 15.01 -25.28 2.32
C LEU A 43 14.51 -24.98 3.73
N PHE A 44 13.21 -25.09 3.99
CA PHE A 44 12.64 -24.82 5.31
C PHE A 44 13.07 -25.87 6.32
N GLU A 45 13.19 -27.13 5.91
CA GLU A 45 13.73 -28.21 6.74
C GLU A 45 15.20 -27.95 7.10
N ILE A 46 16.01 -27.50 6.15
CA ILE A 46 17.42 -27.14 6.41
C ILE A 46 17.51 -26.00 7.44
N VAL A 47 16.75 -24.92 7.24
CA VAL A 47 16.74 -23.76 8.15
C VAL A 47 16.20 -24.17 9.54
N ALA A 48 15.13 -24.96 9.58
CA ALA A 48 14.55 -25.47 10.81
C ALA A 48 15.58 -26.27 11.63
N ASN A 49 16.28 -27.20 10.98
CA ASN A 49 17.33 -28.00 11.60
C ASN A 49 18.53 -27.14 12.04
N HIS A 50 18.92 -26.14 11.24
CA HIS A 50 20.04 -25.25 11.59
C HIS A 50 19.77 -24.41 12.84
N HIS A 51 18.53 -23.91 12.99
CA HIS A 51 18.14 -23.05 14.13
C HIS A 51 17.48 -23.81 15.29
N GLY A 52 17.29 -25.12 15.18
CA GLY A 52 16.61 -25.93 16.20
C GLY A 52 15.14 -25.56 16.40
N VAL A 53 14.48 -25.09 15.33
CA VAL A 53 13.06 -24.68 15.32
C VAL A 53 12.24 -25.61 14.43
N SER A 54 10.91 -25.57 14.53
CA SER A 54 10.05 -26.32 13.62
C SER A 54 9.93 -25.65 12.24
N THR A 55 9.63 -26.44 11.20
CA THR A 55 9.31 -25.91 9.86
C THR A 55 8.08 -24.98 9.88
N GLY A 56 7.16 -25.21 10.83
CA GLY A 56 6.03 -24.30 11.10
C GLY A 56 6.51 -22.92 11.55
N GLN A 57 7.47 -22.85 12.47
CA GLN A 57 8.04 -21.57 12.92
C GLN A 57 8.78 -20.83 11.79
N VAL A 58 9.46 -21.55 10.89
CA VAL A 58 10.07 -20.96 9.69
C VAL A 58 9.00 -20.41 8.74
N ARG A 59 7.89 -21.14 8.56
CA ARG A 59 6.74 -20.69 7.75
C ARG A 59 6.08 -19.44 8.35
N ASP A 60 5.89 -19.41 9.67
CA ASP A 60 5.30 -18.26 10.37
C ASP A 60 6.19 -17.01 10.26
N ALA A 61 7.52 -17.20 10.21
CA ALA A 61 8.46 -16.11 10.00
C ALA A 61 8.35 -15.43 8.62
N LEU A 62 7.69 -16.05 7.63
CA LEU A 62 7.35 -15.39 6.35
C LEU A 62 6.25 -14.35 6.49
N VAL A 63 5.32 -14.58 7.44
CA VAL A 63 4.16 -13.73 7.68
C VAL A 63 4.47 -12.69 8.76
N TYR A 64 5.54 -12.91 9.53
CA TYR A 64 5.99 -11.96 10.53
C TYR A 64 6.29 -10.59 9.91
N ARG A 65 5.41 -9.64 10.24
CA ARG A 65 5.47 -8.27 9.76
C ARG A 65 5.38 -7.33 10.96
N ARG A 66 6.37 -6.46 11.12
CA ARG A 66 6.39 -5.49 12.21
C ARG A 66 5.37 -4.40 11.95
N THR A 67 4.32 -4.33 12.77
CA THR A 67 3.28 -3.29 12.68
C THR A 67 3.85 -1.87 12.69
N SER A 68 4.96 -1.64 13.42
CA SER A 68 5.65 -0.35 13.44
C SER A 68 6.15 0.11 12.07
N VAL A 69 6.63 -0.82 11.25
CA VAL A 69 7.07 -0.53 9.88
C VAL A 69 5.88 -0.16 9.00
N ASP A 70 4.76 -0.86 9.16
CA ASP A 70 3.54 -0.57 8.41
C ASP A 70 2.94 0.79 8.75
N LEU A 71 2.92 1.11 10.04
CA LEU A 71 2.51 2.43 10.51
C LEU A 71 3.42 3.53 9.97
N PHE A 72 4.73 3.30 9.92
CA PHE A 72 5.66 4.26 9.33
C PHE A 72 5.39 4.47 7.84
N VAL A 73 5.25 3.38 7.06
CA VAL A 73 4.96 3.45 5.62
C VAL A 73 3.64 4.20 5.38
N LEU A 74 2.60 3.88 6.14
CA LEU A 74 1.32 4.57 6.07
C LEU A 74 1.45 6.05 6.45
N ALA A 75 2.14 6.38 7.53
CA ALA A 75 2.29 7.75 8.01
C ALA A 75 2.97 8.66 6.97
N VAL A 76 4.04 8.17 6.33
CA VAL A 76 4.71 8.90 5.24
C VAL A 76 3.74 9.20 4.10
N PHE A 77 2.91 8.22 3.72
CA PHE A 77 1.92 8.41 2.67
C PHE A 77 0.79 9.36 3.09
N VAL A 78 0.33 9.29 4.34
CA VAL A 78 -0.70 10.20 4.87
C VAL A 78 -0.23 11.64 4.85
N VAL A 79 1.03 11.92 5.22
CA VAL A 79 1.61 13.27 5.14
C VAL A 79 1.62 13.76 3.69
N PHE A 80 2.06 12.93 2.75
CA PHE A 80 2.02 13.24 1.32
C PHE A 80 0.58 13.50 0.83
N TYR A 81 -0.36 12.65 1.22
CA TYR A 81 -1.78 12.77 0.86
C TYR A 81 -2.37 14.08 1.38
N ILE A 82 -2.10 14.46 2.63
CA ILE A 82 -2.56 15.72 3.22
C ILE A 82 -1.99 16.92 2.45
N ALA A 83 -0.71 16.88 2.06
CA ALA A 83 -0.09 17.95 1.28
C ALA A 83 -0.77 18.13 -0.09
N VAL A 84 -1.01 17.03 -0.80
CA VAL A 84 -1.70 17.03 -2.10
C VAL A 84 -3.15 17.48 -1.95
N ALA A 85 -3.89 16.95 -0.98
CA ALA A 85 -5.26 17.35 -0.69
C ALA A 85 -5.35 18.84 -0.39
N ASN A 86 -4.44 19.38 0.42
CA ASN A 86 -4.36 20.82 0.71
C ASN A 86 -4.15 21.66 -0.55
N ALA A 87 -3.29 21.23 -1.47
CA ALA A 87 -3.04 21.93 -2.73
C ALA A 87 -4.29 21.91 -3.63
N ILE A 88 -4.97 20.76 -3.73
CA ILE A 88 -6.19 20.59 -4.52
C ILE A 88 -7.32 21.47 -3.96
N VAL A 89 -7.57 21.43 -2.65
CA VAL A 89 -8.61 22.26 -2.01
C VAL A 89 -8.33 23.75 -2.26
N ARG A 90 -7.06 24.18 -2.13
CA ARG A 90 -6.67 25.57 -2.40
C ARG A 90 -7.01 25.97 -3.84
N SER A 91 -6.61 25.15 -4.80
CA SER A 91 -6.89 25.40 -6.21
C SER A 91 -8.40 25.46 -6.47
N MET A 92 -9.16 24.53 -5.89
CA MET A 92 -10.61 24.45 -6.07
C MET A 92 -11.33 25.69 -5.51
N PHE A 93 -10.94 26.18 -4.33
CA PHE A 93 -11.56 27.36 -3.73
C PHE A 93 -11.20 28.66 -4.45
N HIS A 94 -10.05 28.73 -5.14
CA HIS A 94 -9.74 29.84 -6.03
C HIS A 94 -10.58 29.82 -7.32
N SER A 95 -10.91 28.64 -7.85
CA SER A 95 -11.60 28.51 -9.14
C SER A 95 -13.13 28.49 -9.05
N VAL A 96 -13.71 28.03 -7.93
CA VAL A 96 -15.17 27.86 -7.79
C VAL A 96 -15.79 29.12 -7.16
N PRO A 97 -16.68 29.83 -7.87
CA PRO A 97 -17.37 31.02 -7.35
C PRO A 97 -18.08 30.76 -6.02
N SER A 98 -18.14 31.77 -5.14
CA SER A 98 -18.78 31.68 -3.82
C SER A 98 -20.30 31.62 -3.86
N ASP A 99 -20.88 31.91 -5.00
CA ASP A 99 -22.27 32.36 -5.09
C ASP A 99 -23.26 31.20 -5.03
N GLY A 100 -22.76 29.96 -5.01
CA GLY A 100 -23.52 28.73 -4.78
C GLY A 100 -22.84 27.81 -3.76
N PRO A 101 -23.20 27.86 -2.45
CA PRO A 101 -22.61 26.98 -1.44
C PRO A 101 -22.84 25.49 -1.73
N TRP A 102 -23.94 25.14 -2.41
CA TRP A 102 -24.23 23.77 -2.83
C TRP A 102 -23.26 23.25 -3.92
N LEU A 103 -22.83 24.11 -4.84
CA LEU A 103 -21.85 23.77 -5.90
C LEU A 103 -20.49 23.46 -5.29
N ARG A 104 -20.07 24.23 -4.28
CA ARG A 104 -18.82 23.98 -3.54
C ARG A 104 -18.87 22.67 -2.77
N SER A 105 -20.00 22.35 -2.14
CA SER A 105 -20.20 21.06 -1.45
C SER A 105 -20.17 19.88 -2.43
N LEU A 106 -20.85 20.01 -3.57
CA LEU A 106 -20.85 18.98 -4.61
C LEU A 106 -19.46 18.75 -5.20
N ALA A 107 -18.75 19.84 -5.55
CA ALA A 107 -17.38 19.77 -6.04
C ALA A 107 -16.46 19.09 -5.03
N THR A 108 -16.56 19.48 -3.74
CA THR A 108 -15.78 18.85 -2.66
C THR A 108 -16.06 17.36 -2.55
N ALA A 109 -17.33 16.93 -2.60
CA ALA A 109 -17.71 15.53 -2.51
C ALA A 109 -17.15 14.70 -3.69
N VAL A 110 -17.31 15.20 -4.93
CA VAL A 110 -16.80 14.54 -6.13
C VAL A 110 -15.28 14.45 -6.10
N THR A 111 -14.60 15.54 -5.76
CA THR A 111 -13.14 15.57 -5.64
C THR A 111 -12.65 14.66 -4.52
N ALA A 112 -13.32 14.61 -3.37
CA ALA A 112 -12.96 13.72 -2.28
C ALA A 112 -12.99 12.24 -2.71
N CYS A 113 -14.04 11.83 -3.43
CA CYS A 113 -14.14 10.49 -4.01
C CYS A 113 -13.00 10.20 -5.01
N GLY A 114 -12.73 11.13 -5.93
CA GLY A 114 -11.67 10.97 -6.93
C GLY A 114 -10.27 10.90 -6.30
N VAL A 115 -9.96 11.79 -5.36
CA VAL A 115 -8.67 11.82 -4.66
C VAL A 115 -8.54 10.63 -3.71
N GLY A 116 -9.61 10.20 -3.06
CA GLY A 116 -9.66 8.96 -2.27
C GLY A 116 -9.32 7.73 -3.12
N ALA A 117 -10.01 7.54 -4.25
CA ALA A 117 -9.75 6.42 -5.15
C ALA A 117 -8.34 6.45 -5.74
N GLY A 118 -7.89 7.62 -6.21
CA GLY A 118 -6.51 7.81 -6.67
C GLY A 118 -5.48 7.55 -5.57
N GLY A 119 -5.79 7.95 -4.33
CA GLY A 119 -4.98 7.68 -3.15
C GLY A 119 -4.80 6.19 -2.87
N VAL A 120 -5.87 5.38 -2.97
CA VAL A 120 -5.79 3.92 -2.81
C VAL A 120 -4.86 3.30 -3.85
N VAL A 121 -5.00 3.69 -5.12
CA VAL A 121 -4.15 3.18 -6.20
C VAL A 121 -2.69 3.57 -5.97
N LEU A 122 -2.42 4.84 -5.67
CA LEU A 122 -1.06 5.34 -5.43
C LEU A 122 -0.43 4.70 -4.19
N PHE A 123 -1.19 4.51 -3.12
CA PHE A 123 -0.72 3.84 -1.92
C PHE A 123 -0.42 2.36 -2.17
N GLY A 124 -1.25 1.68 -2.96
CA GLY A 124 -1.01 0.31 -3.41
C GLY A 124 0.32 0.18 -4.15
N LEU A 125 0.60 1.08 -5.09
CA LEU A 125 1.87 1.13 -5.82
C LEU A 125 3.05 1.42 -4.88
N TYR A 126 2.94 2.47 -4.06
CA TYR A 126 3.97 2.87 -3.11
C TYR A 126 4.33 1.76 -2.13
N SER A 127 3.33 1.14 -1.51
CA SER A 127 3.53 0.05 -0.55
C SER A 127 4.08 -1.22 -1.21
N ALA A 128 3.70 -1.50 -2.45
CA ALA A 128 4.30 -2.59 -3.24
C ALA A 128 5.78 -2.31 -3.56
N THR A 129 6.13 -1.08 -3.96
CA THR A 129 7.53 -0.69 -4.20
C THR A 129 8.36 -0.80 -2.92
N TYR A 130 7.83 -0.34 -1.79
CA TYR A 130 8.49 -0.49 -0.49
C TYR A 130 8.78 -1.97 -0.18
N GLU A 131 7.81 -2.83 -0.41
CA GLU A 131 7.95 -4.27 -0.15
C GLU A 131 8.96 -4.93 -1.09
N MET A 132 8.99 -4.54 -2.37
CA MET A 132 10.01 -4.99 -3.33
C MET A 132 11.43 -4.60 -2.89
N ILE A 133 11.61 -3.38 -2.38
CA ILE A 133 12.90 -2.92 -1.84
C ILE A 133 13.27 -3.71 -0.58
N ARG A 134 12.32 -3.91 0.35
CA ARG A 134 12.53 -4.63 1.61
C ARG A 134 12.96 -6.09 1.38
N ILE A 135 12.35 -6.75 0.40
CA ILE A 135 12.61 -8.15 0.03
C ILE A 135 13.77 -8.25 -0.98
N GLY A 136 14.15 -7.17 -1.65
CA GLY A 136 15.19 -7.18 -2.69
C GLY A 136 14.76 -7.93 -3.96
N ASN A 137 13.45 -8.02 -4.21
CA ASN A 137 12.89 -8.68 -5.40
C ASN A 137 11.71 -7.88 -5.96
N THR A 138 11.79 -7.56 -7.25
CA THR A 138 10.74 -6.83 -7.99
C THR A 138 9.56 -7.72 -8.40
N HIS A 139 9.75 -9.05 -8.40
CA HIS A 139 8.69 -10.03 -8.63
C HIS A 139 8.01 -10.43 -7.34
N MET A 140 6.92 -9.72 -7.02
CA MET A 140 6.11 -9.98 -5.84
C MET A 140 5.38 -11.33 -5.90
N SER A 141 5.09 -11.88 -7.09
CA SER A 141 4.32 -13.12 -7.26
C SER A 141 3.08 -13.11 -6.34
N TYR A 142 2.80 -14.21 -5.64
CA TYR A 142 1.75 -14.33 -4.64
C TYR A 142 1.98 -13.53 -3.35
N ARG A 143 3.20 -13.03 -3.09
CA ARG A 143 3.53 -12.22 -1.90
C ARG A 143 2.81 -10.88 -1.89
N GLY A 144 2.43 -10.37 -3.06
CA GLY A 144 1.56 -9.18 -3.17
C GLY A 144 0.24 -9.33 -2.43
N GLY A 145 -0.34 -10.54 -2.41
CA GLY A 145 -1.59 -10.82 -1.68
C GLY A 145 -1.47 -10.82 -0.16
N ARG A 146 -0.24 -10.91 0.39
CA ARG A 146 0.00 -10.87 1.85
C ARG A 146 0.01 -9.46 2.42
N SER A 147 -0.06 -8.43 1.57
CA SER A 147 -0.11 -7.05 2.04
C SER A 147 -1.42 -6.78 2.77
N PRO A 148 -1.41 -6.28 4.02
CA PRO A 148 -2.63 -5.96 4.76
C PRO A 148 -3.45 -4.89 4.03
N TRP A 149 -2.79 -4.01 3.26
CA TRP A 149 -3.43 -2.96 2.48
C TRP A 149 -4.38 -3.50 1.40
N ASN A 150 -4.10 -4.69 0.86
CA ASN A 150 -4.95 -5.30 -0.16
C ASN A 150 -6.25 -5.86 0.41
N GLN A 151 -6.26 -6.19 1.71
CA GLN A 151 -7.47 -6.64 2.40
C GLN A 151 -8.35 -5.47 2.85
N HIS A 152 -7.76 -4.28 3.03
CA HIS A 152 -8.43 -3.10 3.59
C HIS A 152 -8.61 -1.96 2.58
N GLN A 153 -8.79 -2.27 1.29
CA GLN A 153 -8.91 -1.24 0.25
C GLN A 153 -10.15 -0.35 0.44
N SER A 154 -11.26 -0.91 0.93
CA SER A 154 -12.47 -0.15 1.25
C SER A 154 -12.26 0.84 2.38
N GLU A 155 -11.56 0.44 3.43
CA GLU A 155 -11.27 1.24 4.60
C GLU A 155 -10.30 2.37 4.25
N LEU A 156 -9.32 2.08 3.39
CA LEU A 156 -8.40 3.09 2.85
C LEU A 156 -9.12 4.12 1.98
N LEU A 157 -10.09 3.69 1.16
CA LEU A 157 -10.91 4.60 0.35
C LEU A 157 -11.73 5.54 1.24
N VAL A 158 -12.49 4.97 2.18
CA VAL A 158 -13.33 5.74 3.10
C VAL A 158 -12.48 6.68 3.95
N GLY A 159 -11.35 6.19 4.48
CA GLY A 159 -10.38 6.99 5.22
C GLY A 159 -9.83 8.16 4.41
N GLY A 160 -9.47 7.93 3.14
CA GLY A 160 -9.02 8.98 2.22
C GLY A 160 -10.10 10.04 1.98
N VAL A 161 -11.33 9.63 1.69
CA VAL A 161 -12.48 10.54 1.50
C VAL A 161 -12.72 11.41 2.73
N ILE A 162 -12.75 10.79 3.92
CA ILE A 162 -12.93 11.50 5.20
C ILE A 162 -11.77 12.48 5.42
N LEU A 163 -10.54 12.04 5.22
CA LEU A 163 -9.36 12.88 5.42
C LEU A 163 -9.36 14.10 4.49
N PHE A 164 -9.72 13.91 3.22
CA PHE A 164 -9.87 15.02 2.27
C PHE A 164 -10.96 16.00 2.72
N ALA A 165 -12.12 15.49 3.16
CA ALA A 165 -13.21 16.32 3.66
C ALA A 165 -12.80 17.13 4.91
N LEU A 166 -12.04 16.53 5.82
CA LEU A 166 -11.49 17.22 7.00
C LEU A 166 -10.51 18.34 6.60
N VAL A 167 -9.62 18.08 5.63
CA VAL A 167 -8.71 19.10 5.09
C VAL A 167 -9.51 20.26 4.47
N ALA A 168 -10.54 19.95 3.68
CA ALA A 168 -11.40 20.95 3.08
C ALA A 168 -12.14 21.80 4.13
N ALA A 169 -12.71 21.16 5.15
CA ALA A 169 -13.42 21.83 6.24
C ALA A 169 -12.48 22.72 7.06
N TYR A 170 -11.28 22.24 7.39
CA TYR A 170 -10.26 23.00 8.11
C TYR A 170 -9.86 24.27 7.34
N ARG A 171 -9.57 24.14 6.04
CA ARG A 171 -9.23 25.30 5.20
C ARG A 171 -10.37 26.31 5.12
N HIS A 172 -11.59 25.81 4.90
CA HIS A 172 -12.76 26.67 4.82
C HIS A 172 -13.02 27.44 6.13
N ALA A 173 -12.82 26.79 7.28
CA ALA A 173 -12.92 27.45 8.58
C ALA A 173 -11.84 28.52 8.77
N ARG A 174 -10.61 28.24 8.34
CA ARG A 174 -9.48 29.17 8.41
C ARG A 174 -9.70 30.40 7.53
N ASP A 175 -10.07 30.22 6.26
CA ASP A 175 -10.32 31.34 5.34
C ASP A 175 -11.43 32.27 5.86
N ARG A 176 -12.47 31.70 6.51
CA ARG A 176 -13.53 32.49 7.17
C ARG A 176 -13.02 33.29 8.38
N ALA A 177 -12.11 32.73 9.17
CA ALA A 177 -11.54 33.42 10.33
C ALA A 177 -10.68 34.63 9.88
N GLU A 178 -9.80 34.43 8.90
CA GLU A 178 -8.94 35.47 8.34
C GLU A 178 -9.77 36.62 7.70
N SER A 179 -10.89 36.29 7.06
CA SER A 179 -11.81 37.29 6.47
C SER A 179 -12.52 38.15 7.52
N ARG A 180 -12.86 37.56 8.69
CA ARG A 180 -13.51 38.29 9.79
C ARG A 180 -12.55 39.27 10.46
N GLU A 181 -11.30 38.85 10.72
CA GLU A 181 -10.28 39.73 11.29
C GLU A 181 -10.01 40.96 10.42
N SER A 182 -9.97 40.76 9.09
CA SER A 182 -9.74 41.86 8.14
C SER A 182 -10.89 42.88 8.06
N GLN A 183 -12.09 42.56 8.54
CA GLN A 183 -13.24 43.47 8.58
C GLN A 183 -13.35 44.26 9.90
N THR A 184 -12.64 43.82 10.95
CA THR A 184 -12.64 44.46 12.27
C THR A 184 -11.51 45.48 12.48
N ILE A 185 -10.58 45.59 11.53
CA ILE A 185 -9.49 46.57 11.48
C ILE A 185 -9.88 47.69 10.51
#